data_AF-A0A9W8D614-F1
#
_entry.id   AF-A0A9W8D614-F1
#
_cell.length_a   1.000
_cell.length_b   1.000
_cell.length_c   1.000
_cell.angle_alpha   90.00
_cell.angle_beta   90.00
_cell.angle_gamma   90.00
#
_symmetry.space_group_name_H-M   'P 1'
#
loop_
_entity.id
_entity.type
_entity.pdbx_description
1 polymer ?
#
loop_
_entity_poly.entity_id
_entity_poly.type
_entity_poly.pdbx_seq_one_letter_code
_entity_poly.pdbx_strand_id
1 'polypeptide(L)'
;MVIERTGSDVWEFLLSHDILYEYKENIHVVKQVIYNDISSTKVRLFVKRKMSIKYLVPDAVMRYIFDNSLYATKLTRKRDYVSFAFD
;
A
#
# COMPACT_ATOMS: atom_id res chain seq x y z
N MET A 1 2.71 17.14 -3.63
CA MET A 1 1.71 16.51 -4.51
C MET A 1 1.06 15.36 -3.77
N VAL A 2 -0.27 15.32 -3.76
CA VAL A 2 -1.10 14.28 -3.12
C VAL A 2 -2.00 13.67 -4.19
N ILE A 3 -2.04 12.35 -4.30
CA ILE A 3 -2.94 11.65 -5.22
C ILE A 3 -4.08 11.05 -4.41
N GLU A 4 -5.30 11.48 -4.71
CA GLU A 4 -6.50 11.02 -4.03
C GLU A 4 -6.79 9.55 -4.37
N ARG A 5 -7.20 8.77 -3.36
CA ARG A 5 -7.62 7.37 -3.50
C ARG A 5 -9.08 7.23 -3.07
N THR A 6 -9.75 6.19 -3.55
CA THR A 6 -11.13 5.88 -3.17
C THR A 6 -11.29 5.84 -1.65
N GLY A 7 -12.30 6.55 -1.13
CA GLY A 7 -12.59 6.61 0.30
C GLY A 7 -11.75 7.63 1.08
N SER A 8 -11.09 8.57 0.41
CA SER A 8 -10.40 9.70 1.05
C SER A 8 -10.81 11.00 0.37
N ASP A 9 -11.39 11.95 1.13
CA ASP A 9 -11.60 13.32 0.67
C ASP A 9 -10.46 14.20 1.19
N VAL A 10 -9.54 14.54 0.29
CA VAL A 10 -8.37 15.35 0.64
C VAL A 10 -8.76 16.79 0.93
N TRP A 11 -9.83 17.31 0.32
CA TRP A 11 -10.27 18.69 0.54
C TRP A 11 -10.92 18.86 1.91
N GLU A 12 -11.78 17.92 2.30
CA GLU A 12 -12.33 17.85 3.66
C GLU A 12 -11.22 17.75 4.71
N PHE A 13 -10.19 16.94 4.43
CA PHE A 13 -9.02 16.80 5.31
C PHE A 13 -8.23 18.10 5.43
N LEU A 14 -7.99 18.82 4.33
CA LEU A 14 -7.27 20.10 4.37
C LEU A 14 -8.07 21.17 5.14
N LEU A 15 -9.38 21.24 4.94
CA LEU A 15 -10.26 22.20 5.63
C LEU A 15 -10.31 21.98 7.15
N SER A 16 -10.13 20.74 7.60
CA SER A 16 -10.14 20.39 9.04
C SER A 16 -8.79 20.58 9.74
N HIS A 17 -7.73 20.99 9.04
CA HIS A 17 -6.38 21.14 9.59
C HIS A 17 -5.77 22.50 9.27
N ASP A 18 -5.77 23.40 10.24
CA ASP A 18 -5.36 24.81 10.10
C ASP A 18 -3.99 24.98 9.43
N ILE A 19 -2.98 24.22 9.88
CA ILE A 19 -1.61 24.29 9.31
C ILE A 19 -1.62 23.90 7.83
N LEU A 20 -2.33 22.83 7.47
CA LEU A 20 -2.35 22.37 6.08
C LEU A 20 -3.15 23.32 5.19
N TYR A 21 -4.22 23.90 5.73
CA TYR A 21 -5.04 24.90 5.04
C TYR A 21 -4.28 26.21 4.78
N GLU A 22 -3.45 26.64 5.73
CA GLU A 22 -2.58 27.82 5.60
C GLU A 22 -1.64 27.67 4.40
N TYR A 23 -1.00 26.50 4.26
CA TYR A 23 -0.04 26.21 3.18
C TYR A 23 -0.65 25.53 1.95
N LYS A 24 -1.98 25.52 1.80
CA LYS A 24 -2.69 24.75 0.74
C LYS A 24 -2.25 25.06 -0.69
N GLU A 25 -1.78 26.29 -0.96
CA GLU A 25 -1.28 26.68 -2.28
C GLU A 25 -0.04 25.85 -2.70
N ASN A 26 0.71 25.32 -1.74
CA ASN A 26 1.84 24.41 -1.95
C ASN A 26 1.42 22.93 -2.01
N ILE A 27 0.12 22.63 -1.86
CA ILE A 27 -0.44 21.28 -1.82
C ILE A 27 -1.21 21.03 -3.12
N HIS A 28 -0.55 20.41 -4.09
CA HIS A 28 -1.20 20.00 -5.34
C HIS A 28 -1.93 18.67 -5.15
N VAL A 29 -3.27 18.72 -5.12
CA VAL A 29 -4.15 17.55 -5.05
C VAL A 29 -4.54 17.09 -6.45
N VAL A 30 -4.29 15.82 -6.76
CA VAL A 30 -4.61 15.20 -8.06
C VAL A 30 -5.69 14.13 -7.85
N LYS A 31 -6.85 14.34 -8.48
CA LYS A 31 -7.93 13.35 -8.49
C LYS A 31 -7.59 12.19 -9.41
N GLN A 32 -7.75 10.95 -8.94
CA GLN A 32 -7.71 9.78 -9.81
C GLN A 32 -9.03 9.61 -10.56
N VAL A 33 -8.99 9.66 -11.89
CA VAL A 33 -10.14 9.32 -12.76
C VAL A 33 -10.31 7.81 -12.87
N ILE A 34 -9.21 7.06 -12.84
CA ILE A 34 -9.20 5.59 -12.86
C ILE A 34 -8.72 5.10 -11.50
N TYR A 35 -9.54 4.30 -10.82
CA TYR A 35 -9.23 3.80 -9.50
C TYR A 35 -8.10 2.77 -9.54
N ASN A 36 -6.99 3.06 -8.86
CA ASN A 36 -5.98 2.06 -8.55
C ASN A 36 -6.12 1.59 -7.09
N ASP A 37 -6.74 0.43 -6.91
CA ASP A 37 -6.91 -0.18 -5.59
C ASP A 37 -5.88 -1.29 -5.29
N ILE A 38 -4.72 -1.24 -5.96
CA ILE A 38 -3.57 -2.11 -5.65
C ILE A 38 -2.80 -1.48 -4.48
N SER A 39 -2.53 -2.29 -3.46
CA SER A 39 -1.71 -1.91 -2.31
C SER A 39 -0.71 -3.01 -2.00
N SER A 40 0.44 -2.66 -1.43
CA SER A 40 1.47 -3.65 -1.08
C SER A 40 0.95 -4.68 -0.08
N THR A 41 -0.01 -4.31 0.79
CA THR A 41 -0.68 -5.26 1.69
C THR A 41 -1.43 -6.33 0.91
N LYS A 42 -2.21 -5.96 -0.13
CA LYS A 42 -2.91 -6.92 -0.98
C LYS A 42 -1.93 -7.80 -1.78
N VAL A 43 -0.88 -7.21 -2.36
CA VAL A 43 0.15 -7.96 -3.11
C VAL A 43 0.82 -9.00 -2.21
N ARG A 44 1.33 -8.60 -1.03
CA ARG A 44 1.95 -9.53 -0.07
C ARG A 44 0.97 -10.61 0.38
N LEU A 45 -0.30 -10.27 0.59
CA LEU A 45 -1.34 -11.24 0.95
C LEU A 45 -1.57 -12.28 -0.15
N PHE A 46 -1.61 -11.86 -1.41
CA PHE A 46 -1.79 -12.76 -2.55
C PHE A 46 -0.60 -13.70 -2.71
N VAL A 47 0.63 -13.19 -2.61
CA VAL A 47 1.84 -14.01 -2.59
C VAL A 47 1.78 -15.05 -1.46
N LYS A 48 1.46 -14.61 -0.23
CA LYS A 48 1.32 -15.51 0.93
C LYS A 48 0.26 -16.60 0.73
N ARG A 49 -0.82 -16.29 0.01
CA ARG A 49 -1.91 -17.21 -0.32
C ARG A 49 -1.66 -18.03 -1.59
N LYS A 50 -0.47 -17.94 -2.20
CA LYS A 50 -0.13 -18.58 -3.48
C LYS A 50 -1.09 -18.20 -4.61
N MET A 51 -1.62 -16.98 -4.58
CA MET A 51 -2.45 -16.41 -5.65
C MET A 51 -1.58 -15.68 -6.66
N SER A 52 -2.03 -15.62 -7.92
CA SER A 52 -1.35 -14.86 -8.96
C SER A 52 -1.36 -13.37 -8.66
N ILE A 53 -0.21 -12.71 -8.86
CA ILE A 53 -0.06 -11.25 -8.82
C ILE A 53 0.25 -10.67 -10.22
N LYS A 54 0.02 -11.47 -11.27
CA LYS A 54 0.21 -11.03 -12.66
C LYS A 54 -0.66 -9.82 -12.95
N TYR A 55 -0.09 -8.82 -13.62
CA TYR A 55 -0.71 -7.52 -13.92
C TYR A 55 -0.95 -6.60 -12.71
N LEU A 56 -0.65 -7.03 -11.47
CA LEU A 56 -0.68 -6.15 -10.30
C LEU A 56 0.66 -5.43 -10.08
N VAL A 57 1.73 -6.01 -10.60
CA VAL A 57 3.10 -5.48 -10.56
C VAL A 57 3.78 -5.77 -11.91
N PRO A 58 4.87 -5.07 -12.26
CA PRO A 58 5.67 -5.41 -13.43
C PRO A 58 6.21 -6.84 -13.38
N ASP A 59 6.33 -7.49 -14.54
CA ASP A 59 6.77 -8.89 -14.62
C ASP A 59 8.16 -9.12 -14.01
N ALA A 60 9.08 -8.17 -14.17
CA ALA A 60 10.41 -8.24 -13.56
C ALA A 60 10.33 -8.27 -12.01
N VAL A 61 9.41 -7.48 -11.43
CA VAL A 61 9.19 -7.44 -9.98
C VAL A 61 8.54 -8.73 -9.49
N MET A 62 7.56 -9.24 -10.24
CA MET A 62 6.91 -10.51 -9.95
C MET A 62 7.92 -11.67 -9.92
N ARG A 63 8.78 -11.78 -10.94
CA ARG A 63 9.85 -12.78 -11.00
C ARG A 63 10.78 -12.66 -9.80
N TYR A 64 11.25 -11.46 -9.52
CA TYR A 64 12.13 -11.21 -8.37
C TYR A 64 11.53 -11.64 -7.03
N ILE A 65 10.24 -11.36 -6.81
CA ILE A 65 9.52 -11.80 -5.59
C ILE A 65 9.52 -13.32 -5.46
N PHE A 66 9.25 -14.05 -6.55
CA PHE A 66 9.18 -15.51 -6.51
C PHE A 66 10.55 -16.17 -6.45
N ASP A 67 11.53 -15.69 -7.23
CA ASP A 67 12.90 -16.21 -7.26
C ASP A 67 13.59 -16.08 -5.89
N ASN A 68 13.27 -15.02 -5.14
CA ASN A 68 13.82 -14.76 -3.80
C ASN A 68 12.87 -15.20 -2.67
N SER A 69 11.75 -15.86 -2.97
CA SER A 69 10.76 -16.32 -1.98
C SER A 69 10.27 -15.21 -1.01
N LEU A 70 10.16 -13.98 -1.49
CA LEU A 70 9.71 -12.85 -0.66
C LEU A 70 8.24 -13.03 -0.27
N TYR A 71 7.90 -12.68 0.97
CA TYR A 71 6.51 -12.71 1.50
C TYR A 71 5.86 -14.10 1.56
N ALA A 72 6.62 -15.18 1.34
CA ALA A 72 6.16 -16.55 1.43
C ALA A 72 6.08 -17.09 2.89
N THR A 73 6.62 -16.34 3.87
CA THR A 73 6.71 -16.80 5.25
C THR A 73 5.40 -16.58 6.04
N LYS A 74 5.18 -17.39 7.09
CA LYS A 74 4.05 -17.21 8.01
C LYS A 74 4.18 -15.91 8.83
N LEU A 75 5.40 -15.43 9.04
CA LEU A 75 5.77 -14.28 9.88
C LEU A 75 5.55 -12.96 9.13
N THR A 76 4.42 -12.29 9.37
CA THR A 76 4.16 -11.00 8.69
C THR A 76 3.48 -9.98 9.60
N ARG A 77 2.83 -10.43 10.68
CA ARG A 77 2.34 -9.54 11.73
C ARG A 77 3.40 -9.41 12.82
N LYS A 78 3.50 -8.24 13.44
CA LYS A 78 4.37 -7.99 14.61
C LYS A 78 4.19 -9.08 15.69
N ARG A 79 2.96 -9.58 15.89
CA ARG A 79 2.66 -10.69 16.82
C ARG A 79 3.33 -12.01 16.47
N ASP A 80 3.53 -12.29 15.17
CA ASP A 80 4.06 -13.58 14.72
C ASP A 80 5.57 -13.68 15.05
N TYR A 81 6.28 -12.53 15.10
CA TYR A 81 7.66 -12.45 15.58
C TYR A 81 7.79 -12.66 17.09
N VAL A 82 6.81 -12.15 17.85
CA VAL A 82 6.79 -12.28 19.32
C VAL A 82 6.57 -13.74 19.72
N SER A 83 5.69 -14.48 19.05
CA SER A 83 5.45 -15.90 19.36
C SER A 83 6.67 -16.80 19.19
N PHE A 84 7.58 -16.49 18.26
CA PHE A 84 8.79 -17.28 18.04
C PHE A 84 9.95 -16.91 18.98
N ALA A 85 9.93 -15.72 19.58
CA ALA A 85 10.96 -15.29 20.53
C ALA A 85 10.78 -15.88 21.94
N PHE A 86 9.67 -16.59 22.17
CA PHE A 86 9.31 -17.21 23.45
C PHE A 86 9.07 -18.73 23.35
N ASP A 87 9.38 -19.32 22.19
CA ASP A 87 9.51 -20.77 21.96
C ASP A 87 11.00 -21.12 21.80
#